data_AF-A0A973HXF0-F1
#
_entry.id   AF-A0A973HXF0-F1
#
_cell.length_a   1.000
_cell.length_b   1.000
_cell.length_c   1.000
_cell.angle_alpha   90.00
_cell.angle_beta   90.00
_cell.angle_gamma   90.00
#
_symmetry.space_group_name_H-M   'P 1'
#
loop_
_entity.id
_entity.type
_entity.pdbx_description
1 polymer ?
#
loop_
_entity_poly.entity_id
_entity_poly.type
_entity_poly.pdbx_seq_one_letter_code
_entity_poly.pdbx_strand_id
1 'polypeptide(L)'
;MSTSGPLPVLILLLSLLIPQYGISQPCDPGGGPGGTGPDVAVGEVAGTQSYGSAGGYFAYAFGTTSCNIGTENLPWIDSTADHPIIMQNLYRLHEGSFEQIGMSWMKHGFGALQMDACGCGCISAGNFTELGVGCSDPYTSGLNGQQSNLGARSEVIDPVNGTFLYPPVLQPPVQDLTWRRLRVHGDDLDPAQYPEALYIAEGQYITPHDAAAGNGNNNSSYRQANFADNTNRTLTLVGSTQVQQPGIQAWQDQIPEVTLIDIDDGEGGLMIIGYLVTDLGNGLFQYEYAIQNLNSSRAARSVAISMPSGAVPSNISFHDVEYHSGEIYDGTDWAANLS
;
A
#
# COMPACT_ATOMS: atom_id res chain seq x y z
N MET A 1 -23.32 53.20 52.21
CA MET A 1 -22.43 52.11 52.65
C MET A 1 -22.78 50.89 51.82
N SER A 2 -22.01 50.64 50.76
CA SER A 2 -22.26 49.56 49.79
C SER A 2 -21.38 48.37 50.16
N THR A 3 -21.98 47.22 50.41
CA THR A 3 -21.32 45.96 50.78
C THR A 3 -21.05 45.16 49.52
N SER A 4 -19.77 44.99 49.17
CA SER A 4 -19.32 44.07 48.11
C SER A 4 -19.33 42.63 48.64
N GLY A 5 -20.18 41.79 48.06
CA GLY A 5 -20.12 40.33 48.24
C GLY A 5 -19.03 39.70 47.36
N PRO A 6 -18.52 38.50 47.72
CA PRO A 6 -17.46 37.84 46.95
C PRO A 6 -18.00 37.25 45.64
N LEU A 7 -17.20 37.38 44.57
CA LEU A 7 -17.46 36.77 43.27
C LEU A 7 -17.24 35.24 43.34
N PRO A 8 -18.08 34.42 42.68
CA PRO A 8 -17.86 32.99 42.62
C PRO A 8 -16.69 32.66 41.69
N VAL A 9 -15.74 31.86 42.18
CA VAL A 9 -14.65 31.29 41.39
C VAL A 9 -15.21 30.09 40.62
N LEU A 10 -15.35 30.23 39.30
CA LEU A 10 -15.69 29.12 38.41
C LEU A 10 -14.41 28.33 38.10
N ILE A 11 -14.25 27.17 38.75
CA ILE A 11 -13.18 26.23 38.41
C ILE A 11 -13.65 25.43 37.18
N LEU A 12 -13.19 25.81 35.99
CA LEU A 12 -13.29 24.96 34.81
C LEU A 12 -12.28 23.81 34.96
N LEU A 13 -12.78 22.62 35.28
CA LEU A 13 -12.06 21.37 35.07
C LEU A 13 -12.00 21.12 33.56
N LEU A 14 -10.90 21.53 32.92
CA LEU A 14 -10.58 21.11 31.57
C LEU A 14 -10.25 19.60 31.62
N SER A 15 -11.20 18.76 31.20
CA SER A 15 -10.88 17.36 30.92
C SER A 15 -9.97 17.33 29.70
N LEU A 16 -8.67 17.13 29.91
CA LEU A 16 -7.77 16.66 28.87
C LEU A 16 -8.26 15.27 28.44
N LEU A 17 -9.07 15.23 27.39
CA LEU A 17 -9.23 14.04 26.57
C LEU A 17 -7.85 13.81 25.93
N ILE A 18 -7.06 12.95 26.56
CA ILE A 18 -5.96 12.28 25.86
C ILE A 18 -6.69 11.42 24.81
N PRO A 19 -6.51 11.65 23.50
CA PRO A 19 -6.99 10.69 22.53
C PRO A 19 -6.27 9.38 22.87
N GLN A 20 -7.03 8.42 23.39
CA GLN A 20 -6.58 7.05 23.33
C GLN A 20 -6.47 6.77 21.84
N TYR A 21 -5.23 6.72 21.33
CA TYR A 21 -4.96 6.08 20.06
C TYR A 21 -5.41 4.63 20.25
N GLY A 22 -6.68 4.38 19.91
CA GLY A 22 -7.20 3.04 19.81
C GLY A 22 -6.29 2.33 18.83
N ILE A 23 -5.69 1.23 19.26
CA ILE A 23 -5.10 0.28 18.35
C ILE A 23 -6.24 -0.07 17.40
N SER A 24 -6.17 0.35 16.14
CA SER A 24 -7.11 -0.10 15.11
C SER A 24 -7.11 -1.62 15.20
N GLN A 25 -8.16 -2.20 15.79
CA GLN A 25 -8.29 -3.64 15.85
C GLN A 25 -8.60 -4.05 14.41
N PRO A 26 -7.76 -4.90 13.79
CA PRO A 26 -7.91 -5.24 12.37
C PRO A 26 -9.23 -5.97 12.06
N CYS A 27 -10.00 -6.35 13.08
CA CYS A 27 -11.14 -7.23 12.94
C CYS A 27 -12.40 -6.69 13.63
N ASP A 28 -13.45 -6.59 12.82
CA ASP A 28 -14.84 -6.81 13.23
C ASP A 28 -15.44 -7.84 12.25
N PRO A 29 -15.29 -9.15 12.53
CA PRO A 29 -15.72 -10.21 11.61
C PRO A 29 -17.21 -10.10 11.29
N GLY A 30 -17.55 -9.76 10.04
CA GLY A 30 -18.92 -9.55 9.58
C GLY A 30 -19.58 -8.25 10.05
N GLY A 31 -18.81 -7.26 10.55
CA GLY A 31 -19.32 -5.95 11.02
C GLY A 31 -18.43 -4.74 10.73
N GLY A 32 -17.16 -4.95 10.35
CA GLY A 32 -16.22 -3.92 9.90
C GLY A 32 -16.11 -3.84 8.39
N PRO A 33 -15.02 -3.26 7.84
CA PRO A 33 -14.75 -3.35 6.40
C PRO A 33 -14.47 -4.79 5.93
N GLY A 34 -14.42 -5.75 6.87
CA GLY A 34 -14.40 -7.18 6.61
C GLY A 34 -15.79 -7.74 6.31
N GLY A 35 -16.09 -8.07 5.06
CA GLY A 35 -17.42 -8.44 4.59
C GLY A 35 -17.85 -9.87 4.96
N THR A 36 -18.83 -10.40 4.21
CA THR A 36 -19.21 -11.82 4.29
C THR A 36 -18.31 -12.65 3.38
N GLY A 37 -18.01 -13.90 3.76
CA GLY A 37 -17.16 -14.80 2.98
C GLY A 37 -15.68 -14.70 3.39
N PRO A 38 -14.76 -15.22 2.56
CA PRO A 38 -13.32 -15.04 2.76
C PRO A 38 -12.91 -13.58 2.62
N ASP A 39 -12.03 -13.10 3.49
CA ASP A 39 -11.57 -11.70 3.48
C ASP A 39 -10.14 -11.59 3.98
N VAL A 40 -9.18 -11.14 3.15
CA VAL A 40 -7.78 -11.01 3.54
C VAL A 40 -7.34 -9.57 3.69
N ALA A 41 -7.03 -9.19 4.93
CA ALA A 41 -6.38 -7.92 5.23
C ALA A 41 -4.88 -8.12 5.51
N VAL A 42 -4.09 -7.09 5.19
CA VAL A 42 -2.70 -6.99 5.67
C VAL A 42 -2.71 -6.44 7.09
N GLY A 43 -2.73 -7.32 8.09
CA GLY A 43 -2.74 -6.91 9.50
C GLY A 43 -1.42 -6.33 9.98
N GLU A 44 -0.31 -6.75 9.40
CA GLU A 44 1.00 -6.19 9.73
C GLU A 44 1.95 -6.14 8.52
N VAL A 45 2.59 -4.99 8.32
CA VAL A 45 3.83 -4.87 7.56
C VAL A 45 4.97 -4.91 8.57
N ALA A 46 5.80 -5.95 8.55
CA ALA A 46 6.71 -6.26 9.66
C ALA A 46 8.02 -6.89 9.21
N GLY A 47 9.12 -6.57 9.88
CA GLY A 47 10.45 -7.11 9.55
C GLY A 47 10.95 -6.64 8.18
N THR A 48 12.24 -6.36 8.07
CA THR A 48 12.83 -5.87 6.82
C THR A 48 14.05 -6.69 6.46
N GLN A 49 14.37 -6.74 5.18
CA GLN A 49 15.61 -7.30 4.66
C GLN A 49 16.12 -6.40 3.55
N SER A 50 17.36 -5.95 3.68
CA SER A 50 18.10 -5.24 2.62
C SER A 50 19.10 -6.21 1.99
N TYR A 51 19.01 -6.41 0.68
CA TYR A 51 19.81 -7.38 -0.06
C TYR A 51 21.10 -6.79 -0.65
N GLY A 52 21.26 -5.46 -0.56
CA GLY A 52 22.36 -4.71 -1.17
C GLY A 52 21.89 -3.92 -2.39
N SER A 53 22.85 -3.53 -3.23
CA SER A 53 22.59 -2.74 -4.44
C SER A 53 23.23 -3.32 -5.70
N ALA A 54 22.61 -3.05 -6.84
CA ALA A 54 23.14 -3.34 -8.18
C ALA A 54 22.58 -2.34 -9.20
N GLY A 55 23.43 -1.90 -10.14
CA GLY A 55 23.00 -1.05 -11.27
C GLY A 55 22.39 0.30 -10.90
N GLY A 56 22.70 0.86 -9.72
CA GLY A 56 22.10 2.11 -9.22
C GLY A 56 20.89 1.91 -8.30
N TYR A 57 20.45 0.66 -8.08
CA TYR A 57 19.24 0.36 -7.31
C TYR A 57 19.56 -0.40 -6.04
N PHE A 58 18.73 -0.20 -5.03
CA PHE A 58 18.70 -1.00 -3.82
C PHE A 58 17.57 -2.02 -3.86
N ALA A 59 17.78 -3.16 -3.22
CA ALA A 59 16.80 -4.22 -3.13
C ALA A 59 16.40 -4.52 -1.69
N TYR A 60 15.10 -4.64 -1.49
CA TYR A 60 14.48 -4.85 -0.21
C TYR A 60 13.44 -5.98 -0.27
N ALA A 61 12.98 -6.36 0.91
CA ALA A 61 11.68 -6.97 1.13
C ALA A 61 11.28 -6.70 2.59
N PHE A 62 9.98 -6.72 2.86
CA PHE A 62 9.46 -6.77 4.22
C PHE A 62 8.55 -7.98 4.44
N GLY A 63 8.34 -8.36 5.69
CA GLY A 63 7.36 -9.38 6.01
C GLY A 63 5.95 -8.81 6.01
N THR A 64 4.97 -9.69 5.83
CA THR A 64 3.55 -9.37 5.84
C THR A 64 2.82 -10.41 6.67
N THR A 65 1.94 -9.95 7.56
CA THR A 65 1.00 -10.81 8.29
C THR A 65 -0.37 -10.60 7.69
N SER A 66 -0.88 -11.61 6.99
CA SER A 66 -2.27 -11.66 6.55
C SER A 66 -3.20 -12.03 7.70
N CYS A 67 -4.39 -11.46 7.73
CA CYS A 67 -5.48 -11.83 8.63
C CYS A 67 -6.70 -12.20 7.79
N ASN A 68 -7.35 -13.32 8.10
CA ASN A 68 -8.68 -13.58 7.58
C ASN A 68 -9.70 -12.87 8.47
N ILE A 69 -10.21 -11.72 8.03
CA ILE A 69 -11.14 -10.87 8.81
C ILE A 69 -12.61 -11.13 8.46
N GLY A 70 -12.86 -12.12 7.60
CA GLY A 70 -14.18 -12.44 7.07
C GLY A 70 -14.92 -13.46 7.93
N THR A 71 -15.87 -14.15 7.32
CA THR A 71 -16.76 -15.12 7.99
C THR A 71 -16.57 -16.56 7.52
N GLU A 72 -15.72 -16.80 6.52
CA GLU A 72 -15.43 -18.13 5.97
C GLU A 72 -13.92 -18.37 5.84
N ASN A 73 -13.51 -19.65 5.79
CA ASN A 73 -12.11 -20.01 5.58
C ASN A 73 -11.63 -19.53 4.19
N LEU A 74 -10.41 -19.01 4.13
CA LEU A 74 -9.81 -18.52 2.90
C LEU A 74 -8.83 -19.55 2.33
N PRO A 75 -8.99 -20.02 1.07
CA PRO A 75 -8.04 -20.96 0.46
C PRO A 75 -6.61 -20.43 0.34
N TRP A 76 -5.66 -21.33 0.59
CA TRP A 76 -4.20 -21.12 0.60
C TRP A 76 -3.46 -22.33 0.01
N ILE A 77 -3.96 -22.83 -1.12
CA ILE A 77 -3.56 -24.10 -1.71
C ILE A 77 -2.31 -23.89 -2.56
N ASP A 78 -1.18 -24.47 -2.13
CA ASP A 78 0.06 -24.45 -2.91
C ASP A 78 -0.11 -25.13 -4.28
N SER A 79 0.69 -24.72 -5.25
CA SER A 79 0.74 -25.31 -6.58
C SER A 79 -0.56 -25.23 -7.38
N THR A 80 -1.46 -24.29 -7.04
CA THR A 80 -2.66 -23.96 -7.82
C THR A 80 -2.80 -22.44 -7.97
N ALA A 81 -3.92 -21.94 -8.50
CA ALA A 81 -4.24 -20.51 -8.44
C ALA A 81 -5.13 -20.14 -7.22
N ASP A 82 -5.39 -21.11 -6.33
CA ASP A 82 -6.24 -20.95 -5.14
C ASP A 82 -5.41 -20.56 -3.90
N HIS A 83 -4.59 -19.53 -4.05
CA HIS A 83 -3.79 -18.92 -2.99
C HIS A 83 -3.67 -17.41 -3.21
N PRO A 84 -3.31 -16.62 -2.19
CA PRO A 84 -3.06 -15.21 -2.39
C PRO A 84 -1.67 -14.93 -2.97
N ILE A 85 -1.61 -13.93 -3.84
CA ILE A 85 -0.37 -13.30 -4.27
C ILE A 85 -0.11 -12.05 -3.42
N ILE A 86 1.16 -11.78 -3.13
CA ILE A 86 1.57 -10.73 -2.20
C ILE A 86 2.50 -9.75 -2.91
N MET A 87 2.12 -8.47 -2.91
CA MET A 87 2.85 -7.39 -3.56
C MET A 87 3.39 -6.40 -2.54
N GLN A 88 4.51 -5.77 -2.88
CA GLN A 88 5.16 -4.76 -2.05
C GLN A 88 5.45 -3.52 -2.86
N ASN A 89 5.07 -2.36 -2.33
CA ASN A 89 5.34 -1.05 -2.92
C ASN A 89 6.06 -0.14 -1.91
N LEU A 90 6.85 0.79 -2.44
CA LEU A 90 7.45 1.88 -1.67
C LEU A 90 7.08 3.22 -2.30
N TYR A 91 6.74 4.17 -1.43
CA TYR A 91 6.39 5.53 -1.82
C TYR A 91 7.26 6.54 -1.08
N ARG A 92 7.42 7.72 -1.68
CA ARG A 92 8.03 8.89 -1.08
C ARG A 92 7.01 10.02 -1.05
N LEU A 93 6.93 10.71 0.10
CA LEU A 93 6.29 12.00 0.25
C LEU A 93 7.36 13.06 0.48
N HIS A 94 7.48 14.03 -0.42
CA HIS A 94 8.42 15.14 -0.28
C HIS A 94 7.81 16.42 -0.85
N GLU A 95 7.85 17.51 -0.07
CA GLU A 95 7.31 18.83 -0.48
C GLU A 95 5.88 18.78 -1.05
N GLY A 96 5.03 17.89 -0.52
CA GLY A 96 3.64 17.71 -0.96
C GLY A 96 3.44 16.73 -2.12
N SER A 97 4.51 16.30 -2.80
CA SER A 97 4.47 15.31 -3.88
C SER A 97 4.50 13.88 -3.33
N PHE A 98 3.58 13.03 -3.76
CA PHE A 98 3.49 11.62 -3.34
C PHE A 98 3.73 10.69 -4.52
N GLU A 99 4.87 10.00 -4.53
CA GLU A 99 5.36 9.24 -5.68
C GLU A 99 5.62 7.78 -5.30
N GLN A 100 5.22 6.84 -6.16
CA GLN A 100 5.65 5.44 -6.03
C GLN A 100 7.06 5.28 -6.58
N ILE A 101 8.03 5.00 -5.70
CA ILE A 101 9.46 4.93 -6.05
C ILE A 101 9.97 3.49 -6.15
N GLY A 102 9.14 2.51 -5.80
CA GLY A 102 9.54 1.11 -5.86
C GLY A 102 8.39 0.13 -5.88
N MET A 103 8.64 -0.99 -6.54
CA MET A 103 7.75 -2.13 -6.62
C MET A 103 8.54 -3.43 -6.53
N SER A 104 7.92 -4.49 -6.02
CA SER A 104 8.38 -5.87 -6.16
C SER A 104 7.58 -6.60 -7.23
N TRP A 105 8.09 -7.73 -7.74
CA TRP A 105 7.25 -8.78 -8.28
C TRP A 105 6.36 -9.40 -7.18
N MET A 106 5.37 -10.20 -7.56
CA MET A 106 4.41 -10.79 -6.61
C MET A 106 4.91 -12.13 -6.05
N LYS A 107 4.76 -12.33 -4.74
CA LYS A 107 5.06 -13.61 -4.07
C LYS A 107 3.82 -14.49 -4.04
N HIS A 108 3.96 -15.77 -4.43
CA HIS A 108 2.86 -16.75 -4.34
C HIS A 108 2.74 -17.35 -2.94
N GLY A 109 1.52 -17.43 -2.40
CA GLY A 109 1.12 -18.20 -1.23
C GLY A 109 1.45 -19.70 -1.37
N PHE A 110 1.79 -20.36 -0.26
CA PHE A 110 1.99 -21.82 -0.25
C PHE A 110 1.42 -22.52 1.00
N GLY A 111 0.96 -21.75 1.99
CA GLY A 111 0.10 -22.23 3.06
C GLY A 111 0.02 -21.26 4.22
N ALA A 112 -0.79 -21.61 5.23
CA ALA A 112 -1.20 -20.71 6.31
C ALA A 112 -1.02 -21.30 7.72
N LEU A 113 -0.29 -20.60 8.60
CA LEU A 113 0.12 -21.07 9.94
C LEU A 113 -0.95 -21.02 11.05
N GLN A 114 -2.15 -20.47 10.81
CA GLN A 114 -3.25 -20.40 11.79
C GLN A 114 -2.92 -19.69 13.12
N MET A 115 -2.19 -18.58 13.09
CA MET A 115 -1.91 -17.79 14.31
C MET A 115 -3.08 -16.87 14.67
N ASP A 116 -3.01 -16.20 15.83
CA ASP A 116 -3.96 -15.15 16.25
C ASP A 116 -3.24 -13.80 16.39
N ALA A 117 -2.28 -13.50 15.51
CA ALA A 117 -1.44 -12.31 15.59
C ALA A 117 -2.24 -11.01 15.40
N CYS A 118 -3.38 -11.09 14.70
CA CYS A 118 -4.29 -9.97 14.48
C CYS A 118 -5.28 -9.78 15.64
N GLY A 119 -5.36 -10.71 16.60
CA GLY A 119 -6.24 -10.62 17.77
C GLY A 119 -7.73 -10.77 17.45
N CYS A 120 -8.07 -11.54 16.42
CA CYS A 120 -9.43 -11.64 15.90
C CYS A 120 -10.19 -12.85 16.43
N GLY A 121 -9.55 -13.66 17.28
CA GLY A 121 -10.14 -14.88 17.84
C GLY A 121 -10.07 -16.03 16.84
N CYS A 122 -8.86 -16.37 16.40
CA CYS A 122 -8.60 -17.43 15.42
C CYS A 122 -9.40 -18.73 15.64
N ILE A 123 -10.27 -19.02 14.66
CA ILE A 123 -10.97 -20.29 14.47
C ILE A 123 -10.18 -21.07 13.42
N SER A 124 -9.22 -21.86 13.89
CA SER A 124 -8.31 -22.61 13.02
C SER A 124 -9.05 -23.53 12.05
N ALA A 125 -8.65 -23.50 10.76
CA ALA A 125 -9.10 -24.46 9.75
C ALA A 125 -8.55 -25.89 9.98
N GLY A 126 -7.61 -26.06 10.93
CA GLY A 126 -7.01 -27.36 11.25
C GLY A 126 -6.07 -27.90 10.18
N ASN A 127 -5.70 -27.08 9.18
CA ASN A 127 -4.83 -27.46 8.07
C ASN A 127 -3.94 -26.29 7.61
N PHE A 128 -3.05 -26.55 6.65
CA PHE A 128 -2.11 -25.57 6.10
C PHE A 128 -2.59 -24.96 4.76
N THR A 129 -3.68 -25.47 4.19
CA THR A 129 -4.19 -25.14 2.85
C THR A 129 -5.32 -24.12 2.87
N GLU A 130 -5.70 -23.62 4.03
CA GLU A 130 -6.72 -22.58 4.23
C GLU A 130 -6.31 -21.70 5.41
N LEU A 131 -6.57 -20.40 5.39
CA LEU A 131 -6.50 -19.51 6.54
C LEU A 131 -7.87 -19.46 7.23
N GLY A 132 -7.96 -19.98 8.45
CA GLY A 132 -9.20 -20.01 9.22
C GLY A 132 -9.73 -18.62 9.59
N VAL A 133 -11.01 -18.53 9.89
CA VAL A 133 -11.67 -17.26 10.28
C VAL A 133 -11.00 -16.65 11.50
N GLY A 134 -10.65 -15.36 11.42
CA GLY A 134 -9.93 -14.63 12.47
C GLY A 134 -8.47 -15.04 12.64
N CYS A 135 -7.97 -16.01 11.87
CA CYS A 135 -6.59 -16.43 11.94
C CYS A 135 -5.68 -15.55 11.11
N SER A 136 -4.39 -15.63 11.41
CA SER A 136 -3.34 -14.89 10.74
C SER A 136 -2.21 -15.80 10.24
N ASP A 137 -1.59 -15.40 9.14
CA ASP A 137 -0.42 -16.07 8.58
C ASP A 137 0.72 -15.06 8.31
N PRO A 138 1.85 -15.16 9.04
CA PRO A 138 3.01 -14.31 8.80
C PRO A 138 3.95 -14.90 7.74
N TYR A 139 4.22 -14.13 6.68
CA TYR A 139 5.36 -14.33 5.78
C TYR A 139 6.51 -13.41 6.15
N THR A 140 7.71 -13.97 6.30
CA THR A 140 8.92 -13.19 6.58
C THR A 140 9.41 -12.41 5.36
N SER A 141 10.21 -11.36 5.59
CA SER A 141 10.90 -10.62 4.52
C SER A 141 11.77 -11.50 3.62
N GLY A 142 12.34 -12.59 4.16
CA GLY A 142 13.10 -13.57 3.39
C GLY A 142 12.22 -14.35 2.41
N LEU A 143 11.02 -14.78 2.84
CA LEU A 143 10.06 -15.46 1.97
C LEU A 143 9.50 -14.52 0.90
N ASN A 144 9.16 -13.29 1.30
CA ASN A 144 8.63 -12.27 0.38
C ASN A 144 9.68 -11.74 -0.62
N GLY A 145 10.97 -11.83 -0.29
CA GLY A 145 12.06 -11.42 -1.18
C GLY A 145 12.76 -12.57 -1.92
N GLN A 146 12.22 -13.79 -1.88
CA GLN A 146 12.85 -14.94 -2.51
C GLN A 146 12.63 -14.94 -4.04
N GLN A 147 13.65 -14.54 -4.81
CA GLN A 147 13.56 -14.35 -6.27
C GLN A 147 12.97 -15.56 -7.03
N SER A 148 13.22 -16.79 -6.59
CA SER A 148 12.70 -18.00 -7.23
C SER A 148 11.20 -18.22 -7.02
N ASN A 149 10.58 -17.51 -6.07
CA ASN A 149 9.16 -17.62 -5.74
C ASN A 149 8.37 -16.34 -6.10
N LEU A 150 8.99 -15.45 -6.87
CA LEU A 150 8.38 -14.21 -7.34
C LEU A 150 7.94 -14.36 -8.80
N GLY A 151 6.67 -14.03 -9.06
CA GLY A 151 6.03 -13.96 -10.38
C GLY A 151 5.82 -12.51 -10.83
N ALA A 152 5.81 -12.27 -12.14
CA ALA A 152 5.66 -10.92 -12.68
C ALA A 152 4.24 -10.39 -12.40
N ARG A 153 4.11 -9.10 -12.07
CA ARG A 153 2.81 -8.46 -11.87
C ARG A 153 1.96 -8.46 -13.13
N SER A 154 2.56 -8.47 -14.31
CA SER A 154 1.82 -8.64 -15.57
C SER A 154 1.04 -9.95 -15.70
N GLU A 155 1.27 -10.91 -14.80
CA GLU A 155 0.53 -12.17 -14.78
C GLU A 155 -0.74 -12.10 -13.94
N VAL A 156 -1.02 -10.97 -13.27
CA VAL A 156 -2.36 -10.64 -12.75
C VAL A 156 -3.19 -10.14 -13.92
N ILE A 157 -4.05 -11.01 -14.45
CA ILE A 157 -4.78 -10.77 -15.70
C ILE A 157 -6.16 -10.15 -15.49
N ASP A 158 -6.69 -10.27 -14.27
CA ASP A 158 -7.96 -9.68 -13.89
C ASP A 158 -7.94 -9.34 -12.39
N PRO A 159 -7.36 -8.20 -12.00
CA PRO A 159 -7.15 -7.84 -10.60
C PRO A 159 -8.44 -7.70 -9.80
N VAL A 160 -9.56 -7.24 -10.40
CA VAL A 160 -10.84 -7.10 -9.66
C VAL A 160 -11.39 -8.46 -9.23
N ASN A 161 -11.20 -9.49 -10.05
CA ASN A 161 -11.58 -10.87 -9.74
C ASN A 161 -10.43 -11.68 -9.11
N GLY A 162 -9.32 -11.02 -8.77
CA GLY A 162 -8.13 -11.64 -8.20
C GLY A 162 -7.49 -12.73 -9.05
N THR A 163 -7.72 -12.73 -10.37
CA THR A 163 -7.24 -13.80 -11.25
C THR A 163 -5.82 -13.53 -11.73
N PHE A 164 -4.96 -14.53 -11.58
CA PHE A 164 -3.58 -14.52 -12.04
C PHE A 164 -3.20 -15.85 -12.69
N LEU A 165 -2.12 -15.85 -13.48
CA LEU A 165 -1.61 -17.08 -14.10
C LEU A 165 -0.88 -17.94 -13.07
N TYR A 166 -1.21 -19.24 -13.06
CA TYR A 166 -0.43 -20.24 -12.33
C TYR A 166 -0.36 -21.56 -13.13
N PRO A 167 0.82 -22.20 -13.24
CA PRO A 167 2.13 -21.73 -12.77
C PRO A 167 2.59 -20.46 -13.51
N PRO A 168 3.48 -19.63 -12.89
CA PRO A 168 4.05 -18.46 -13.55
C PRO A 168 4.72 -18.81 -14.88
N VAL A 169 4.49 -18.00 -15.91
CA VAL A 169 5.00 -18.21 -17.28
C VAL A 169 6.19 -17.31 -17.57
N LEU A 170 6.12 -16.04 -17.18
CA LEU A 170 7.18 -15.05 -17.34
C LEU A 170 8.28 -15.25 -16.30
N GLN A 171 9.23 -16.12 -16.64
CA GLN A 171 10.34 -16.52 -15.75
C GLN A 171 11.71 -16.24 -16.39
N PRO A 172 12.07 -14.98 -16.65
CA PRO A 172 13.38 -14.62 -17.16
C PRO A 172 14.47 -14.97 -16.12
N PRO A 173 15.68 -15.38 -16.54
CA PRO A 173 16.78 -15.66 -15.63
C PRO A 173 17.10 -14.47 -14.71
N VAL A 174 17.42 -14.77 -13.45
CA VAL A 174 17.88 -13.75 -12.49
C VAL A 174 19.22 -13.18 -12.95
N GLN A 175 19.27 -11.86 -13.14
CA GLN A 175 20.49 -11.17 -13.61
C GLN A 175 21.35 -10.62 -12.47
N ASP A 176 20.73 -10.18 -11.37
CA ASP A 176 21.42 -9.65 -10.20
C ASP A 176 20.61 -9.85 -8.90
N LEU A 177 21.12 -9.32 -7.79
CA LEU A 177 20.47 -9.41 -6.48
C LEU A 177 19.19 -8.58 -6.35
N THR A 178 18.97 -7.61 -7.23
CA THR A 178 17.78 -6.74 -7.19
C THR A 178 16.61 -7.32 -7.98
N TRP A 179 16.88 -8.26 -8.89
CA TRP A 179 15.89 -8.86 -9.77
C TRP A 179 14.66 -9.37 -9.01
N ARG A 180 13.45 -9.02 -9.47
CA ARG A 180 12.13 -9.39 -8.92
C ARG A 180 11.82 -8.86 -7.51
N ARG A 181 12.82 -8.49 -6.71
CA ARG A 181 12.62 -7.96 -5.35
C ARG A 181 12.03 -6.55 -5.40
N LEU A 182 11.61 -6.04 -4.24
CA LEU A 182 11.26 -4.63 -4.08
C LEU A 182 12.49 -3.78 -4.40
N ARG A 183 12.46 -3.10 -5.54
CA ARG A 183 13.60 -2.37 -6.10
C ARG A 183 13.30 -0.87 -6.11
N VAL A 184 14.28 -0.07 -5.70
CA VAL A 184 14.19 1.40 -5.61
C VAL A 184 15.46 2.02 -6.17
N HIS A 185 15.36 3.09 -6.94
CA HIS A 185 16.54 3.80 -7.46
C HIS A 185 17.28 4.52 -6.32
N GLY A 186 18.61 4.58 -6.40
CA GLY A 186 19.43 5.19 -5.34
C GLY A 186 19.16 6.69 -5.15
N ASP A 187 18.89 7.40 -6.24
CA ASP A 187 18.57 8.84 -6.20
C ASP A 187 17.27 9.11 -5.42
N ASP A 188 16.32 8.18 -5.45
CA ASP A 188 15.06 8.34 -4.72
C ASP A 188 15.21 8.28 -3.20
N LEU A 189 16.35 7.77 -2.74
CA LEU A 189 16.73 7.60 -1.34
C LEU A 189 17.87 8.55 -0.93
N ASP A 190 18.21 9.53 -1.76
CA ASP A 190 19.26 10.50 -1.48
C ASP A 190 18.71 11.62 -0.56
N PRO A 191 19.13 11.67 0.72
CA PRO A 191 18.66 12.71 1.65
C PRO A 191 19.14 14.11 1.26
N ALA A 192 20.13 14.25 0.37
CA ALA A 192 20.53 15.55 -0.17
C ALA A 192 19.56 16.06 -1.24
N GLN A 193 18.91 15.15 -1.99
CA GLN A 193 17.89 15.50 -2.99
C GLN A 193 16.51 15.63 -2.36
N TYR A 194 16.20 14.77 -1.39
CA TYR A 194 14.90 14.68 -0.74
C TYR A 194 15.04 14.88 0.78
N PRO A 195 15.47 16.07 1.25
CA PRO A 195 15.55 16.35 2.68
C PRO A 195 14.17 16.20 3.33
N GLU A 196 14.12 15.63 4.53
CA GLU A 196 12.89 15.46 5.31
C GLU A 196 11.79 14.62 4.62
N ALA A 197 12.12 13.89 3.55
CA ALA A 197 11.16 13.01 2.90
C ALA A 197 10.67 11.90 3.83
N LEU A 198 9.36 11.61 3.73
CA LEU A 198 8.73 10.49 4.41
C LEU A 198 8.61 9.32 3.43
N TYR A 199 8.89 8.11 3.91
CA TYR A 199 8.78 6.91 3.09
C TYR A 199 7.69 6.00 3.62
N ILE A 200 6.96 5.37 2.70
CA ILE A 200 5.80 4.52 3.02
C ILE A 200 6.00 3.16 2.38
N ALA A 201 5.93 2.09 3.18
CA ALA A 201 5.93 0.71 2.71
C ALA A 201 4.50 0.16 2.71
N GLU A 202 4.04 -0.34 1.56
CA GLU A 202 2.71 -0.91 1.40
C GLU A 202 2.80 -2.39 1.04
N GLY A 203 2.08 -3.23 1.78
CA GLY A 203 1.81 -4.62 1.40
C GLY A 203 0.38 -4.76 0.89
N GLN A 204 0.18 -5.56 -0.15
CA GLN A 204 -1.15 -5.89 -0.67
C GLN A 204 -1.26 -7.39 -0.95
N TYR A 205 -2.42 -7.96 -0.62
CA TYR A 205 -2.79 -9.33 -1.00
C TYR A 205 -3.84 -9.27 -2.10
N ILE A 206 -3.77 -10.18 -3.08
CA ILE A 206 -4.86 -10.40 -4.03
C ILE A 206 -5.14 -11.90 -4.08
N THR A 207 -6.40 -12.29 -4.02
CA THR A 207 -6.83 -13.70 -4.16
C THR A 207 -8.22 -13.79 -4.79
N PRO A 208 -8.50 -14.81 -5.63
CA PRO A 208 -9.82 -14.98 -6.24
C PRO A 208 -10.96 -15.09 -5.23
N HIS A 209 -10.70 -15.62 -4.04
CA HIS A 209 -11.73 -15.92 -3.05
C HIS A 209 -12.18 -14.69 -2.25
N ASP A 210 -11.24 -13.78 -1.96
CA ASP A 210 -11.48 -12.46 -1.37
C ASP A 210 -12.24 -11.55 -2.35
N ALA A 211 -11.79 -11.55 -3.61
CA ALA A 211 -12.43 -10.85 -4.71
C ALA A 211 -13.86 -11.33 -4.97
N ALA A 212 -14.08 -12.65 -5.06
CA ALA A 212 -15.40 -13.24 -5.28
C ALA A 212 -16.39 -12.97 -4.14
N ALA A 213 -15.88 -12.73 -2.92
CA ALA A 213 -16.67 -12.32 -1.77
C ALA A 213 -17.01 -10.80 -1.76
N GLY A 214 -16.42 -10.03 -2.68
CA GLY A 214 -16.59 -8.57 -2.75
C GLY A 214 -15.70 -7.79 -1.77
N ASN A 215 -14.67 -8.43 -1.23
CA ASN A 215 -13.80 -7.85 -0.19
C ASN A 215 -12.47 -7.30 -0.77
N GLY A 216 -12.27 -7.39 -2.09
CA GLY A 216 -11.02 -7.04 -2.77
C GLY A 216 -10.49 -5.61 -2.62
N ASN A 217 -11.23 -4.70 -1.97
CA ASN A 217 -10.88 -3.28 -1.81
C ASN A 217 -10.31 -2.93 -0.42
N ASN A 218 -10.14 -3.89 0.49
CA ASN A 218 -9.59 -3.68 1.84
C ASN A 218 -8.23 -4.40 2.06
N ASN A 219 -7.70 -5.06 1.03
CA ASN A 219 -6.58 -6.00 1.13
C ASN A 219 -5.17 -5.35 1.05
N SER A 220 -5.09 -4.03 1.23
CA SER A 220 -3.84 -3.27 1.27
C SER A 220 -3.67 -2.53 2.59
N SER A 221 -2.44 -2.48 3.08
CA SER A 221 -2.07 -1.73 4.29
C SER A 221 -0.70 -1.10 4.14
N TYR A 222 -0.55 0.11 4.68
CA TYR A 222 0.73 0.81 4.68
C TYR A 222 1.36 0.91 6.08
N ARG A 223 2.68 1.09 6.11
CA ARG A 223 3.43 1.46 7.32
C ARG A 223 4.54 2.43 6.94
N GLN A 224 4.80 3.43 7.78
CA GLN A 224 5.93 4.32 7.56
C GLN A 224 7.25 3.57 7.59
N ALA A 225 8.21 4.05 6.82
CA ALA A 225 9.53 3.48 6.65
C ALA A 225 10.61 4.56 6.78
N ASN A 226 11.82 4.13 7.11
CA ASN A 226 13.02 4.95 7.15
C ASN A 226 14.18 4.21 6.50
N PHE A 227 15.08 4.96 5.87
CA PHE A 227 16.32 4.46 5.31
C PHE A 227 17.50 5.00 6.11
N ALA A 228 18.38 4.11 6.57
CA ALA A 228 19.61 4.53 7.23
C ALA A 228 20.57 5.19 6.24
N ASP A 229 21.27 6.24 6.68
CA ASP A 229 22.35 6.86 5.90
C ASP A 229 23.64 6.01 5.96
N ASN A 230 23.56 4.82 5.35
CA ASN A 230 24.67 3.89 5.21
C ASN A 230 24.74 3.33 3.79
N THR A 231 25.79 2.56 3.50
CA THR A 231 26.06 2.00 2.16
C THR A 231 24.94 1.10 1.63
N ASN A 232 24.16 0.46 2.50
CA ASN A 232 23.07 -0.44 2.11
C ASN A 232 21.69 0.23 2.14
N ARG A 233 21.63 1.54 2.48
CA ARG A 233 20.40 2.28 2.74
C ARG A 233 19.41 1.42 3.53
N THR A 234 19.82 0.94 4.71
CA THR A 234 19.04 -0.09 5.41
C THR A 234 17.61 0.37 5.69
N LEU A 235 16.62 -0.38 5.19
CA LEU A 235 15.20 -0.14 5.39
C LEU A 235 14.79 -0.55 6.80
N THR A 236 14.06 0.32 7.48
CA THR A 236 13.43 0.08 8.79
C THR A 236 11.99 0.55 8.76
N LEU A 237 11.12 -0.07 9.56
CA LEU A 237 9.71 0.30 9.68
C LEU A 237 9.49 1.14 10.94
N VAL A 238 8.58 2.10 10.84
CA VAL A 238 8.28 3.10 11.87
C VAL A 238 6.79 3.02 12.23
N GLY A 239 6.46 3.29 13.50
CA GLY A 239 5.07 3.33 13.96
C GLY A 239 4.35 1.99 13.81
N SER A 240 3.02 2.03 13.71
CA SER A 240 2.17 0.86 13.45
C SER A 240 1.74 0.80 11.99
N THR A 241 1.39 -0.41 11.53
CA THR A 241 0.67 -0.61 10.27
C THR A 241 -0.69 0.10 10.32
N GLN A 242 -1.06 0.82 9.27
CA GLN A 242 -2.41 1.33 9.04
C GLN A 242 -3.16 0.29 8.24
N VAL A 243 -3.95 -0.52 8.95
CA VAL A 243 -4.58 -1.72 8.39
C VAL A 243 -5.76 -1.35 7.48
N GLN A 244 -5.89 -2.02 6.33
CA GLN A 244 -6.92 -1.78 5.31
C GLN A 244 -6.85 -0.38 4.69
N GLN A 245 -5.67 0.26 4.75
CA GLN A 245 -5.42 1.58 4.17
C GLN A 245 -4.34 1.46 3.09
N PRO A 246 -4.67 1.71 1.81
CA PRO A 246 -3.68 1.66 0.73
C PRO A 246 -2.62 2.76 0.88
N GLY A 247 -1.50 2.61 0.18
CA GLY A 247 -0.34 3.51 0.24
C GLY A 247 -0.70 4.98 0.02
N ILE A 248 -1.58 5.28 -0.93
CA ILE A 248 -2.04 6.66 -1.21
C ILE A 248 -2.77 7.30 -0.03
N GLN A 249 -3.38 6.51 0.87
CA GLN A 249 -3.98 7.03 2.11
C GLN A 249 -2.94 7.75 2.99
N ALA A 250 -1.69 7.27 2.97
CA ALA A 250 -0.61 7.91 3.72
C ALA A 250 -0.39 9.37 3.30
N TRP A 251 -0.68 9.74 2.05
CA TRP A 251 -0.57 11.11 1.59
C TRP A 251 -1.53 12.04 2.36
N GLN A 252 -2.80 11.65 2.47
CA GLN A 252 -3.81 12.40 3.23
C GLN A 252 -3.58 12.33 4.74
N ASP A 253 -3.09 11.20 5.25
CA ASP A 253 -2.80 11.06 6.68
C ASP A 253 -1.64 11.97 7.13
N GLN A 254 -0.69 12.27 6.22
CA GLN A 254 0.39 13.23 6.49
C GLN A 254 0.02 14.68 6.14
N ILE A 255 -0.82 14.89 5.11
CA ILE A 255 -1.26 16.20 4.63
C ILE A 255 -2.80 16.20 4.56
N PRO A 256 -3.50 16.62 5.63
CA PRO A 256 -4.96 16.54 5.71
C PRO A 256 -5.72 17.34 4.62
N GLU A 257 -5.05 18.28 3.94
CA GLU A 257 -5.58 19.03 2.82
C GLU A 257 -5.69 18.22 1.52
N VAL A 258 -5.01 17.07 1.42
CA VAL A 258 -5.15 16.14 0.29
C VAL A 258 -6.59 15.62 0.26
N THR A 259 -7.16 15.59 -0.92
CA THR A 259 -8.45 14.93 -1.16
C THR A 259 -8.23 13.64 -1.91
N LEU A 260 -8.78 12.54 -1.39
CA LEU A 260 -8.82 11.24 -2.07
C LEU A 260 -10.24 10.98 -2.59
N ILE A 261 -10.33 10.46 -3.81
CA ILE A 261 -11.57 10.13 -4.50
C ILE A 261 -11.46 8.70 -5.01
N ASP A 262 -12.37 7.86 -4.52
CA ASP A 262 -12.57 6.51 -5.02
C ASP A 262 -13.32 6.52 -6.36
N ILE A 263 -12.77 5.78 -7.32
CA ILE A 263 -13.33 5.59 -8.65
C ILE A 263 -13.56 4.10 -8.85
N ASP A 264 -14.82 3.71 -8.73
CA ASP A 264 -15.30 2.39 -9.13
C ASP A 264 -15.23 2.26 -10.66
N ASP A 265 -14.68 1.15 -11.14
CA ASP A 265 -14.52 0.90 -12.57
C ASP A 265 -15.78 0.35 -13.25
N GLY A 266 -16.86 0.15 -12.50
CA GLY A 266 -18.14 -0.43 -12.91
C GLY A 266 -18.20 -1.95 -12.81
N GLU A 267 -17.09 -2.60 -12.45
CA GLU A 267 -16.92 -4.06 -12.35
C GLU A 267 -16.53 -4.48 -10.92
N GLY A 268 -16.56 -3.54 -9.96
CA GLY A 268 -16.20 -3.74 -8.55
C GLY A 268 -14.74 -3.38 -8.23
N GLY A 269 -13.96 -2.98 -9.24
CA GLY A 269 -12.57 -2.62 -9.11
C GLY A 269 -12.41 -1.14 -8.76
N LEU A 270 -11.33 -0.83 -8.06
CA LEU A 270 -11.08 0.47 -7.46
C LEU A 270 -9.79 1.09 -8.00
N MET A 271 -9.93 2.32 -8.47
CA MET A 271 -8.83 3.28 -8.58
C MET A 271 -9.06 4.41 -7.59
N ILE A 272 -7.99 4.95 -7.03
CA ILE A 272 -8.04 6.06 -6.09
C ILE A 272 -7.27 7.22 -6.71
N ILE A 273 -7.91 8.38 -6.83
CA ILE A 273 -7.26 9.62 -7.26
C ILE A 273 -7.10 10.52 -6.05
N GLY A 274 -5.86 10.89 -5.75
CA GLY A 274 -5.52 11.94 -4.81
C GLY A 274 -5.20 13.25 -5.51
N TYR A 275 -5.52 14.37 -4.88
CA TYR A 275 -4.99 15.67 -5.29
C TYR A 275 -4.73 16.61 -4.11
N LEU A 276 -3.74 17.48 -4.29
CA LEU A 276 -3.40 18.58 -3.40
C LEU A 276 -3.32 19.88 -4.22
N VAL A 277 -3.93 20.96 -3.71
CA VAL A 277 -3.87 22.29 -4.34
C VAL A 277 -3.22 23.26 -3.38
N THR A 278 -2.13 23.90 -3.81
CA THR A 278 -1.38 24.87 -3.02
C THR A 278 -1.44 26.25 -3.67
N ASP A 279 -1.94 27.26 -2.94
CA ASP A 279 -1.89 28.66 -3.38
C ASP A 279 -0.46 29.21 -3.18
N LEU A 280 0.20 29.59 -4.27
CA LEU A 280 1.55 30.16 -4.27
C LEU A 280 1.53 31.69 -4.18
N GLY A 281 0.33 32.30 -4.12
CA GLY A 281 0.12 33.73 -4.19
C GLY A 281 0.16 34.27 -5.63
N ASN A 282 -0.23 35.54 -5.79
CA ASN A 282 -0.25 36.23 -7.08
C ASN A 282 -1.07 35.52 -8.19
N GLY A 283 -2.04 34.69 -7.80
CA GLY A 283 -2.87 33.91 -8.73
C GLY A 283 -2.19 32.67 -9.31
N LEU A 284 -1.04 32.25 -8.74
CA LEU A 284 -0.37 31.00 -9.09
C LEU A 284 -0.80 29.90 -8.13
N PHE A 285 -1.00 28.70 -8.67
CA PHE A 285 -1.38 27.51 -7.92
C PHE A 285 -0.51 26.35 -8.37
N GLN A 286 -0.09 25.52 -7.40
CA GLN A 286 0.49 24.21 -7.66
C GLN A 286 -0.58 23.14 -7.44
N TYR A 287 -0.60 22.17 -8.34
CA TYR A 287 -1.52 21.04 -8.29
C TYR A 287 -0.68 19.77 -8.33
N GLU A 288 -0.79 18.96 -7.28
CA GLU A 288 -0.24 17.60 -7.26
C GLU A 288 -1.38 16.61 -7.43
N TYR A 289 -1.14 15.57 -8.22
CA TYR A 289 -2.08 14.47 -8.44
C TYR A 289 -1.35 13.14 -8.27
N ALA A 290 -1.96 12.20 -7.57
CA ALA A 290 -1.50 10.82 -7.48
C ALA A 290 -2.65 9.88 -7.85
N ILE A 291 -2.36 8.81 -8.57
CA ILE A 291 -3.36 7.81 -8.96
C ILE A 291 -2.84 6.44 -8.56
N GLN A 292 -3.59 5.77 -7.69
CA GLN A 292 -3.33 4.38 -7.34
C GLN A 292 -4.40 3.49 -7.96
N ASN A 293 -3.99 2.56 -8.82
CA ASN A 293 -4.87 1.45 -9.19
C ASN A 293 -4.76 0.38 -8.09
N LEU A 294 -5.80 0.21 -7.26
CA LEU A 294 -5.79 -0.80 -6.21
C LEU A 294 -6.02 -2.18 -6.82
N ASN A 295 -7.06 -2.31 -7.65
CA ASN A 295 -7.43 -3.57 -8.30
C ASN A 295 -8.35 -3.42 -9.54
N SER A 296 -8.51 -2.21 -10.10
CA SER A 296 -9.32 -2.03 -11.31
C SER A 296 -8.72 -2.77 -12.51
N SER A 297 -9.54 -3.59 -13.16
CA SER A 297 -9.18 -4.32 -14.37
C SER A 297 -9.18 -3.43 -15.63
N ARG A 298 -9.83 -2.27 -15.56
CA ARG A 298 -9.81 -1.28 -16.64
C ARG A 298 -8.48 -0.53 -16.73
N ALA A 299 -7.83 -0.36 -15.58
CA ALA A 299 -6.62 0.44 -15.40
C ALA A 299 -6.75 1.88 -15.96
N ALA A 300 -5.67 2.64 -15.88
CA ALA A 300 -5.58 3.97 -16.48
C ALA A 300 -4.65 3.94 -17.70
N ARG A 301 -5.08 4.59 -18.78
CA ARG A 301 -4.25 4.81 -20.00
C ARG A 301 -3.84 6.27 -20.21
N SER A 302 -4.52 7.19 -19.53
CA SER A 302 -4.40 8.64 -19.69
C SER A 302 -5.19 9.34 -18.60
N VAL A 303 -4.77 10.56 -18.23
CA VAL A 303 -5.48 11.44 -17.31
C VAL A 303 -5.80 12.75 -18.00
N ALA A 304 -7.01 13.27 -17.80
CA ALA A 304 -7.44 14.56 -18.34
C ALA A 304 -7.81 15.48 -17.18
N ILE A 305 -7.03 16.56 -17.00
CA ILE A 305 -7.26 17.56 -15.96
C ILE A 305 -7.91 18.78 -16.61
N SER A 306 -9.14 19.08 -16.22
CA SER A 306 -9.84 20.27 -16.69
C SER A 306 -9.34 21.51 -15.95
N MET A 307 -8.93 22.53 -16.70
CA MET A 307 -8.46 23.79 -16.12
C MET A 307 -9.50 24.92 -16.30
N PRO A 308 -9.55 25.90 -15.39
CA PRO A 308 -10.36 27.09 -15.57
C PRO A 308 -10.01 27.84 -16.87
N SER A 309 -11.00 28.49 -17.48
CA SER A 309 -10.77 29.32 -18.66
C SER A 309 -9.72 30.40 -18.39
N GLY A 310 -8.71 30.48 -19.26
CA GLY A 310 -7.61 31.44 -19.14
C GLY A 310 -6.46 30.99 -18.22
N ALA A 311 -6.54 29.81 -17.60
CA ALA A 311 -5.40 29.22 -16.89
C ALA A 311 -4.28 28.87 -17.88
N VAL A 312 -3.03 29.10 -17.47
CA VAL A 312 -1.84 28.79 -18.26
C VAL A 312 -1.01 27.75 -17.50
N PRO A 313 -1.06 26.47 -17.89
CA PRO A 313 -0.27 25.45 -17.22
C PRO A 313 1.22 25.63 -17.53
N SER A 314 2.05 25.35 -16.54
CA SER A 314 3.51 25.36 -16.64
C SER A 314 4.10 24.37 -15.63
N ASN A 315 5.40 24.07 -15.73
CA ASN A 315 6.10 23.12 -14.84
C ASN A 315 5.40 21.75 -14.71
N ILE A 316 4.87 21.24 -15.83
CA ILE A 316 4.22 19.94 -15.85
C ILE A 316 5.29 18.87 -15.81
N SER A 317 5.18 17.97 -14.83
CA SER A 317 6.02 16.78 -14.69
C SER A 317 5.15 15.54 -14.52
N PHE A 318 5.76 14.38 -14.68
CA PHE A 318 5.13 13.07 -14.50
C PHE A 318 6.15 12.13 -13.87
N HIS A 319 5.68 11.23 -13.02
CA HIS A 319 6.47 10.17 -12.41
C HIS A 319 5.63 8.89 -12.37
N ASP A 320 6.22 7.78 -12.78
CA ASP A 320 5.72 6.43 -12.49
C ASP A 320 6.85 5.54 -11.93
N VAL A 321 6.47 4.34 -11.50
CA VAL A 321 7.47 3.36 -11.04
C VAL A 321 8.03 2.59 -12.24
N GLU A 322 9.34 2.39 -12.25
CA GLU A 322 9.97 1.61 -13.31
C GLU A 322 9.57 0.13 -13.25
N TYR A 323 8.93 -0.35 -14.31
CA TYR A 323 8.77 -1.78 -14.55
C TYR A 323 10.13 -2.43 -14.79
N HIS A 324 10.42 -3.48 -14.03
CA HIS A 324 11.74 -4.10 -14.05
C HIS A 324 11.68 -5.62 -14.21
N SER A 325 12.86 -6.22 -14.32
CA SER A 325 13.05 -7.67 -14.31
C SER A 325 12.38 -8.45 -15.44
N GLY A 326 12.07 -7.78 -16.56
CA GLY A 326 11.44 -8.39 -17.73
C GLY A 326 9.92 -8.30 -17.74
N GLU A 327 9.32 -7.47 -16.88
CA GLU A 327 7.93 -7.01 -17.03
C GLU A 327 7.64 -6.54 -18.45
N ILE A 328 6.40 -6.76 -18.90
CA ILE A 328 5.98 -6.50 -20.28
C ILE A 328 5.38 -5.09 -20.48
N TYR A 329 5.11 -4.39 -19.39
CA TYR A 329 4.51 -3.07 -19.43
C TYR A 329 5.52 -2.02 -19.90
N ASP A 330 5.01 -1.04 -20.63
CA ASP A 330 5.78 0.09 -21.11
C ASP A 330 6.03 1.07 -19.94
N GLY A 331 7.30 1.32 -19.63
CA GLY A 331 7.71 2.32 -18.64
C GLY A 331 7.99 3.69 -19.25
N THR A 332 7.45 3.98 -20.43
CA THR A 332 7.59 5.31 -21.05
C THR A 332 6.64 6.30 -20.37
N ASP A 333 7.22 7.36 -19.81
CA ASP A 333 6.49 8.46 -19.20
C ASP A 333 5.37 9.02 -20.09
N TRP A 334 4.23 9.32 -19.47
CA TRP A 334 3.11 9.92 -20.17
C TRP A 334 3.40 11.38 -20.55
N ALA A 335 3.35 11.66 -21.86
CA ALA A 335 3.54 13.02 -22.36
C ALA A 335 2.32 13.90 -22.08
N ALA A 336 2.55 15.08 -21.49
CA ALA A 336 1.54 16.10 -21.33
C ALA A 336 1.19 16.75 -22.68
N ASN A 337 -0.10 16.77 -23.02
CA ASN A 337 -0.62 17.47 -24.19
C ASN A 337 -1.62 18.54 -23.74
N LEU A 338 -1.45 19.76 -24.25
CA LEU A 338 -2.35 20.88 -23.99
C LEU A 338 -3.32 21.02 -25.16
N SER A 339 -4.61 20.83 -24.89
CA SER A 339 -5.69 20.89 -25.88
C SER A 339 -6.86 21.71 -25.39
#